data_AF-A0A2V9P7I5-F1
#
_entry.id   AF-A0A2V9P7I5-F1
#
_cell.length_a   1.000
_cell.length_b   1.000
_cell.length_c   1.000
_cell.angle_alpha   90.00
_cell.angle_beta   90.00
_cell.angle_gamma   90.00
#
_symmetry.space_group_name_H-M   'P 1'
#
loop_
_entity.id
_entity.type
_entity.pdbx_description
1 polymer ?
#
loop_
_entity_poly.entity_id
_entity_poly.type
_entity_poly.pdbx_seq_one_letter_code
_entity_poly.pdbx_strand_id
1 'polypeptide(L)'
;HLDESFPAKPYVNRGIGGQTTSQMLVRFRQDVINLQPKAVVILAGTNDIAGNSGPISNEDIEANFTSLAELARTNKIAVIFSSILPVHNYTPESQDFYAQRPMERILALNRWLKD
;
A
#
# COMPACT_ATOMS: atom_id res chain seq x y z
N HIS A 1 -8.00 -5.51 -16.87
CA HIS A 1 -6.71 -6.17 -16.55
C HIS A 1 -5.54 -5.23 -16.90
N LEU A 2 -4.30 -5.44 -16.40
CA LEU A 2 -3.19 -4.49 -16.62
C LEU A 2 -2.77 -4.37 -18.10
N ASP A 3 -2.92 -5.43 -18.86
CA ASP A 3 -2.72 -5.50 -20.31
C ASP A 3 -3.69 -4.61 -21.10
N GLU A 4 -4.93 -4.43 -20.63
CA GLU A 4 -5.89 -3.50 -21.22
C GLU A 4 -5.51 -2.04 -20.93
N SER A 5 -5.10 -1.74 -19.68
CA SER A 5 -4.72 -0.38 -19.26
C SER A 5 -3.34 0.04 -19.75
N PHE A 6 -2.43 -0.92 -19.91
CA PHE A 6 -1.04 -0.71 -20.33
C PHE A 6 -0.62 -1.72 -21.40
N PRO A 7 -1.14 -1.61 -22.63
CA PRO A 7 -0.84 -2.55 -23.70
C PRO A 7 0.66 -2.67 -23.96
N ALA A 8 1.12 -3.92 -24.10
CA ALA A 8 2.52 -4.29 -24.35
C ALA A 8 3.53 -3.81 -23.29
N LYS A 9 3.08 -3.36 -22.11
CA LYS A 9 3.98 -3.04 -20.99
C LYS A 9 4.19 -4.28 -20.12
N PRO A 10 5.43 -4.54 -19.64
CA PRO A 10 5.74 -5.72 -18.82
C PRO A 10 5.35 -5.53 -17.35
N TYR A 11 4.19 -4.92 -17.08
CA TYR A 11 3.73 -4.69 -15.71
C TYR A 11 3.14 -5.96 -15.11
N VAL A 12 3.41 -6.16 -13.82
CA VAL A 12 3.01 -7.35 -13.09
C VAL A 12 2.19 -6.94 -11.87
N ASN A 13 0.94 -7.41 -11.78
CA ASN A 13 0.09 -7.14 -10.63
C ASN A 13 0.44 -8.09 -9.47
N ARG A 14 0.65 -7.52 -8.28
CA ARG A 14 0.83 -8.23 -7.00
C ARG A 14 -0.06 -7.67 -5.89
N GLY A 15 -1.13 -6.97 -6.26
CA GLY A 15 -2.16 -6.51 -5.34
C GLY A 15 -3.03 -7.67 -4.87
N ILE A 16 -3.29 -7.73 -3.57
CA ILE A 16 -4.22 -8.69 -2.96
C ILE A 16 -5.21 -7.85 -2.15
N GLY A 17 -6.49 -7.95 -2.48
CA GLY A 17 -7.56 -7.21 -1.81
C GLY A 17 -7.57 -7.48 -0.31
N GLY A 18 -7.79 -6.44 0.49
CA GLY A 18 -7.88 -6.54 1.95
C GLY A 18 -6.56 -6.65 2.70
N GLN A 19 -5.41 -6.79 2.03
CA GLN A 19 -4.12 -6.91 2.72
C GLN A 19 -3.60 -5.59 3.30
N THR A 20 -2.88 -5.73 4.42
CA THR A 20 -2.19 -4.66 5.15
C THR A 20 -0.71 -4.55 4.76
N THR A 21 -0.07 -3.44 5.13
CA THR A 21 1.38 -3.24 4.94
C THR A 21 2.22 -4.32 5.62
N SER A 22 1.81 -4.80 6.80
CA SER A 22 2.47 -5.92 7.50
C SER A 22 2.48 -7.20 6.65
N GLN A 23 1.36 -7.54 6.02
CA GLN A 23 1.28 -8.71 5.13
C GLN A 23 2.06 -8.50 3.84
N MET A 24 2.06 -7.28 3.30
CA MET A 24 2.88 -6.92 2.14
C MET A 24 4.37 -7.08 2.43
N LEU A 25 4.84 -6.71 3.63
CA LEU A 25 6.23 -6.88 4.05
C LEU A 25 6.66 -8.36 4.05
N VAL A 26 5.83 -9.24 4.60
CA VAL A 26 6.10 -10.70 4.64
C VAL A 26 6.29 -11.28 3.24
N ARG A 27 5.47 -10.86 2.26
CA ARG A 27 5.53 -11.39 0.88
C ARG A 27 6.44 -10.59 -0.06
N PHE A 28 7.03 -9.47 0.38
CA PHE A 28 7.77 -8.55 -0.50
C PHE A 28 8.93 -9.23 -1.24
N ARG A 29 9.59 -10.19 -0.58
CA ARG A 29 10.67 -10.96 -1.22
C ARG A 29 10.17 -11.80 -2.39
N GLN A 30 9.12 -12.57 -2.15
CA GLN A 30 8.54 -13.46 -3.17
C GLN A 30 7.94 -12.65 -4.32
N ASP A 31 7.18 -11.62 -3.98
CA ASP A 31 6.30 -10.94 -4.94
C ASP A 31 6.99 -9.77 -5.65
N VAL A 32 8.10 -9.25 -5.12
CA VAL A 32 8.82 -8.11 -5.70
C VAL A 32 10.28 -8.47 -5.94
N ILE A 33 11.05 -8.79 -4.89
CA ILE A 33 12.51 -8.95 -5.00
C ILE A 33 12.89 -10.06 -5.98
N ASN A 34 12.26 -11.23 -5.87
CA ASN A 34 12.59 -12.39 -6.71
C ASN A 34 12.25 -12.17 -8.20
N LEU A 35 11.41 -11.19 -8.52
CA LEU A 35 11.09 -10.81 -9.90
C LEU A 35 12.11 -9.84 -10.51
N GLN A 36 13.03 -9.30 -9.68
CA GLN A 36 14.06 -8.35 -10.08
C GLN A 36 13.54 -7.17 -10.95
N PRO A 37 12.45 -6.48 -10.54
CA PRO A 37 11.90 -5.40 -11.34
C PRO A 37 12.79 -4.16 -11.28
N LYS A 38 12.68 -3.30 -12.30
CA LYS A 38 13.33 -1.98 -12.29
C LYS A 38 12.72 -1.04 -11.25
N ALA A 39 11.41 -1.15 -11.02
CA ALA A 39 10.67 -0.33 -10.08
C ALA A 39 9.47 -1.10 -9.50
N VAL A 40 9.02 -0.69 -8.32
CA VAL A 40 7.78 -1.14 -7.69
C VAL A 40 6.93 0.07 -7.32
N VAL A 41 5.64 0.00 -7.68
CA VAL A 41 4.63 0.99 -7.27
C VAL A 41 3.85 0.41 -6.10
N ILE A 42 3.78 1.13 -4.99
CA ILE A 42 3.13 0.69 -3.76
C ILE A 42 2.00 1.65 -3.42
N LEU A 43 0.77 1.12 -3.44
CA LEU A 43 -0.44 1.75 -2.91
C LEU A 43 -0.98 0.85 -1.80
N ALA A 44 -0.87 1.29 -0.55
CA ALA A 44 -1.22 0.50 0.63
C ALA A 44 -1.67 1.42 1.78
N GLY A 45 -2.19 0.85 2.88
CA GLY A 45 -2.48 1.59 4.12
C GLY A 45 -3.95 1.70 4.49
N THR A 46 -4.89 1.68 3.53
CA THR A 46 -6.33 1.79 3.85
C THR A 46 -6.86 0.61 4.69
N ASN A 47 -6.30 -0.59 4.50
CA ASN A 47 -6.68 -1.78 5.25
C ASN A 47 -5.99 -1.85 6.62
N ASP A 48 -4.82 -1.25 6.75
CA ASP A 48 -4.11 -1.08 8.03
C ASP A 48 -4.93 -0.18 8.95
N ILE A 49 -5.36 0.98 8.44
CA ILE A 49 -6.21 1.93 9.18
C ILE A 49 -7.53 1.27 9.61
N ALA A 50 -8.11 0.44 8.73
CA ALA A 50 -9.32 -0.32 9.01
C ALA A 50 -9.14 -1.48 10.02
N GLY A 51 -7.89 -1.83 10.36
CA GLY A 51 -7.59 -2.90 11.30
C GLY A 51 -7.85 -4.31 10.76
N ASN A 52 -7.72 -4.54 9.45
CA ASN A 52 -7.97 -5.85 8.83
C ASN A 52 -7.07 -6.98 9.39
N SER A 53 -5.93 -6.64 10.00
CA SER A 53 -5.05 -7.59 10.68
C SER A 53 -4.95 -7.33 12.19
N GLY A 54 -5.92 -6.61 12.75
CA GLY A 54 -5.91 -6.07 14.12
C GLY A 54 -5.52 -4.59 14.18
N PRO A 55 -5.69 -3.93 15.34
CA PRO A 55 -5.30 -2.54 15.54
C PRO A 55 -3.81 -2.33 15.31
N ILE A 56 -3.46 -1.24 14.62
CA ILE A 56 -2.08 -0.86 14.32
C ILE A 56 -1.96 0.67 14.38
N SER A 57 -0.83 1.16 14.91
CA SER A 57 -0.52 2.58 15.02
C SER A 57 -0.14 3.18 13.66
N ASN A 58 -0.07 4.51 13.53
CA ASN A 58 0.46 5.11 12.29
C ASN A 58 1.96 4.85 12.19
N GLU A 59 2.66 4.91 13.32
CA GLU A 59 4.09 4.70 13.46
C GLU A 59 4.50 3.30 12.98
N ASP A 60 3.71 2.27 13.28
CA ASP A 60 3.94 0.91 12.78
C ASP A 60 3.70 0.79 11.27
N ILE A 61 2.71 1.51 10.73
CA ILE A 61 2.46 1.56 9.28
C ILE A 61 3.64 2.25 8.58
N GLU A 62 4.12 3.37 9.13
CA GLU A 62 5.30 4.11 8.66
C GLU A 62 6.56 3.24 8.70
N ALA A 63 6.74 2.47 9.79
CA ALA A 63 7.84 1.51 9.91
C ALA A 63 7.77 0.39 8.86
N ASN A 64 6.57 -0.10 8.53
CA ASN A 64 6.38 -1.06 7.45
C ASN A 64 6.73 -0.45 6.08
N PHE A 65 6.27 0.77 5.78
CA PHE A 65 6.65 1.49 4.55
C PHE A 65 8.16 1.70 4.44
N THR A 66 8.79 2.11 5.55
CA THR A 66 10.24 2.27 5.66
C THR A 66 10.96 0.95 5.36
N SER A 67 10.51 -0.15 5.97
CA SER A 67 11.10 -1.48 5.76
C SER A 67 10.96 -1.94 4.30
N LEU A 68 9.80 -1.71 3.68
CA LEU A 68 9.59 -1.99 2.25
C LEU A 68 10.55 -1.18 1.37
N ALA A 69 10.75 0.10 1.68
CA ALA A 69 11.69 0.96 0.96
C ALA A 69 13.14 0.51 1.12
N GLU A 70 13.55 0.16 2.33
CA GLU A 70 14.90 -0.33 2.62
C GLU A 70 15.20 -1.66 1.91
N LEU A 71 14.25 -2.59 1.93
CA LEU A 71 14.35 -3.85 1.21
C LEU A 71 14.49 -3.62 -0.29
N ALA A 72 13.66 -2.76 -0.88
CA ALA A 72 13.73 -2.43 -2.31
C ALA A 72 15.07 -1.77 -2.67
N ARG A 73 15.50 -0.77 -1.89
CA ARG A 73 16.77 -0.05 -2.08
C ARG A 73 17.97 -1.00 -2.02
N THR A 74 17.99 -1.90 -1.04
CA THR A 74 19.06 -2.90 -0.88
C THR A 74 19.15 -3.84 -2.08
N ASN A 75 18.02 -4.12 -2.73
CA ASN A 75 17.93 -4.94 -3.93
C ASN A 75 17.95 -4.12 -5.24
N LYS A 76 18.29 -2.82 -5.19
CA LYS A 76 18.40 -1.91 -6.33
C LYS A 76 17.10 -1.74 -7.13
N ILE A 77 15.96 -1.79 -6.44
CA ILE A 77 14.63 -1.59 -7.02
C ILE A 77 14.16 -0.16 -6.69
N ALA A 78 13.78 0.61 -7.70
CA ALA A 78 13.22 1.95 -7.46
C ALA A 78 11.82 1.82 -6.83
N VAL A 79 11.55 2.59 -5.77
CA VAL A 79 10.24 2.59 -5.09
C VAL A 79 9.46 3.83 -5.46
N ILE A 80 8.18 3.64 -5.76
CA ILE A 80 7.23 4.71 -6.02
C ILE A 80 6.06 4.51 -5.07
N PHE A 81 5.97 5.35 -4.04
CA PHE A 81 4.80 5.35 -3.16
C PHE A 81 3.67 6.19 -3.76
N SER A 82 2.46 5.65 -3.69
CA SER A 82 1.24 6.41 -3.93
C SER A 82 0.70 6.95 -2.60
N SER A 83 -0.02 8.08 -2.66
CA SER A 83 -0.89 8.48 -1.55
C SER A 83 -1.91 7.39 -1.24
N ILE A 84 -2.20 7.21 0.04
CA ILE A 84 -3.38 6.49 0.54
C ILE A 84 -4.62 7.24 0.06
N LEU A 85 -5.50 6.55 -0.66
CA LEU A 85 -6.68 7.16 -1.27
C LEU A 85 -7.75 7.51 -0.23
N PRO A 86 -8.54 8.58 -0.47
CA PRO A 86 -9.70 8.87 0.36
C PRO A 86 -10.76 7.77 0.23
N VAL A 87 -11.57 7.63 1.28
CA VAL A 87 -12.73 6.75 1.31
C VAL A 87 -13.97 7.63 1.24
N HIS A 88 -14.93 7.29 0.38
CA HIS A 88 -16.16 8.06 0.26
C HIS A 88 -17.21 7.63 1.29
N ASN A 89 -18.19 8.50 1.53
CA ASN A 89 -19.33 8.24 2.42
C ASN A 89 -20.68 8.58 1.75
N TYR A 90 -20.77 8.55 0.42
CA TYR A 90 -22.00 8.93 -0.29
C TYR A 90 -22.90 7.76 -0.71
N THR A 91 -22.56 6.50 -0.40
CA THR A 91 -23.45 5.34 -0.57
C THR A 91 -23.70 4.63 0.76
N PRO A 92 -24.85 3.96 0.96
CA PRO A 92 -25.14 3.19 2.17
C PRO A 92 -24.05 2.16 2.50
N GLU A 93 -23.55 1.46 1.49
CA GLU A 93 -22.53 0.41 1.63
C GLU A 93 -21.17 0.97 2.04
N SER A 94 -20.93 2.26 1.81
CA SER A 94 -19.65 2.92 2.10
C SER A 94 -19.54 3.53 3.49
N GLN A 95 -20.67 3.68 4.21
CA GLN A 95 -20.68 4.30 5.54
C GLN A 95 -19.77 3.56 6.53
N ASP A 96 -19.87 2.23 6.55
CA ASP A 96 -19.06 1.39 7.43
C ASP A 96 -17.57 1.46 7.06
N PHE A 97 -17.27 1.41 5.76
CA PHE A 97 -15.88 1.52 5.30
C PHE A 97 -15.26 2.88 5.63
N TYR A 98 -16.05 3.95 5.52
CA TYR A 98 -15.65 5.31 5.86
C TYR A 98 -15.40 5.45 7.37
N ALA A 99 -16.31 4.95 8.21
CA ALA A 99 -16.17 5.00 9.66
C ALA A 99 -14.92 4.26 10.17
N GLN A 100 -14.58 3.13 9.55
CA GLN A 100 -13.37 2.35 9.86
C GLN A 100 -12.06 3.01 9.40
N ARG A 101 -12.13 4.01 8.51
CA ARG A 101 -10.94 4.62 7.88
C ARG A 101 -10.93 6.13 8.11
N PRO A 102 -10.65 6.60 9.34
CA PRO A 102 -10.68 8.02 9.66
C PRO A 102 -9.78 8.84 8.72
N MET A 103 -10.35 9.87 8.08
CA MET A 103 -9.61 10.71 7.14
C MET A 103 -8.40 11.38 7.78
N GLU A 104 -8.46 11.70 9.08
CA GLU A 104 -7.32 12.26 9.81
C GLU A 104 -6.08 11.37 9.73
N ARG A 105 -6.26 10.05 9.92
CA ARG A 105 -5.16 9.07 9.83
C ARG A 105 -4.63 8.96 8.40
N ILE A 106 -5.52 8.92 7.41
CA ILE A 106 -5.14 8.93 5.99
C ILE A 106 -4.29 10.15 5.66
N LEU A 107 -4.73 11.34 6.08
CA LEU A 107 -4.03 12.59 5.82
C LEU A 107 -2.70 12.68 6.57
N ALA A 108 -2.62 12.16 7.79
CA ALA A 108 -1.36 12.10 8.54
C ALA A 108 -0.31 11.24 7.83
N LEU A 109 -0.67 10.01 7.44
CA LEU A 109 0.21 9.11 6.71
C LEU A 109 0.59 9.66 5.33
N ASN A 110 -0.34 10.33 4.62
CA ASN A 110 -0.03 10.96 3.34
C ASN A 110 0.93 12.15 3.46
N ARG A 111 0.87 12.90 4.57
CA ARG A 111 1.86 13.95 4.84
C ARG A 111 3.24 13.33 5.08
N TRP A 112 3.31 12.30 5.91
CA TRP A 112 4.56 11.58 6.17
C TRP A 112 5.16 10.96 4.91
N LEU A 113 4.35 10.30 4.06
CA LEU A 113 4.81 9.68 2.80
C LEU A 113 5.39 10.68 1.80
N LYS A 114 5.06 11.97 1.93
CA LYS A 114 5.52 13.03 1.03
C LYS A 114 6.89 13.58 1.43
N ASP A 115 7.19 13.56 2.73
CA ASP A 115 8.42 14.13 3.30
C ASP A 115 9.63 13.21 3.07
#